data_AF-A0A8I3MIS5-F1
#
_entry.id   AF-A0A8I3MIS5-F1
#
_cell.length_a   1.000
_cell.length_b   1.000
_cell.length_c   1.000
_cell.angle_alpha   90.00
_cell.angle_beta   90.00
_cell.angle_gamma   90.00
#
_symmetry.space_group_name_H-M   'P 1'
#
loop_
_entity.id
_entity.type
_entity.pdbx_description
1 polymer ?
#
loop_
_entity_poly.entity_id
_entity_poly.type
_entity_poly.pdbx_seq_one_letter_code
_entity_poly.pdbx_strand_id
1 'polypeptide(L)'
;CPVRWAQVLLRSLPTLAAPRSLPVWSGRSCTLGDWDKCQEYQGGVLVGDLCEDLCVAGQLRYQRCLYYERGKKVLQATWRGRPIILKSKEEAFSSFQPLSLPEDAAEEGGPDALEAELHLLVAGEVRNALGLELSGGSLGPLWPGRRGGGRRGQLASLWALLQQEEFVLFSLLQDLSRHALPVLGSCGHFYAVEYLAAGSPRHRALFPLEGAAGVPRGGRGQARAVSDMALSFLDMVSHFEDDFAHRLHLCDVKPENFAIRSDFTVVAIDVDMAFFEPKMREILEQNCTGDEDCNFFDCFSKCDLRVNKCGAERVNSNLQVICDKIFRHWFSSSLGSWAIPFPLQRQLRDAVQECADPWSMARSPPRAASDVFWKLRSLLRATQRELQEAEK
;
A
#
# COMPACT_ATOMS: atom_id res chain seq x y z
N CYS A 1 -17.27 -41.34 14.29
CA CYS A 1 -18.23 -40.84 13.28
C CYS A 1 -17.57 -39.75 12.45
N PRO A 2 -17.16 -40.01 11.20
CA PRO A 2 -16.56 -39.03 10.33
C PRO A 2 -17.56 -38.58 9.25
N VAL A 3 -17.78 -37.27 9.06
CA VAL A 3 -18.43 -36.75 7.85
C VAL A 3 -17.78 -35.42 7.43
N ARG A 4 -17.01 -35.52 6.34
CA ARG A 4 -16.91 -34.64 5.15
C ARG A 4 -17.30 -33.17 5.32
N TRP A 5 -16.40 -32.25 4.90
CA TRP A 5 -16.66 -31.27 3.83
C TRP A 5 -15.33 -30.78 3.23
N ALA A 6 -14.94 -31.36 2.10
CA ALA A 6 -13.92 -30.85 1.20
C ALA A 6 -14.46 -30.96 -0.24
N GLN A 7 -14.13 -29.96 -1.06
CA GLN A 7 -14.29 -29.85 -2.52
C GLN A 7 -15.71 -29.68 -3.08
N VAL A 8 -16.01 -28.47 -3.56
CA VAL A 8 -16.69 -28.26 -4.85
C VAL A 8 -16.26 -26.92 -5.44
N LEU A 9 -15.62 -26.96 -6.62
CA LEU A 9 -15.98 -26.20 -7.85
C LEU A 9 -14.77 -25.92 -8.74
N LEU A 10 -14.53 -26.86 -9.68
CA LEU A 10 -13.92 -26.57 -10.96
C LEU A 10 -14.66 -27.42 -12.01
N ARG A 11 -15.40 -26.75 -12.91
CA ARG A 11 -15.55 -27.03 -14.35
C ARG A 11 -16.92 -26.61 -14.88
N SER A 12 -16.91 -25.54 -15.65
CA SER A 12 -17.70 -25.42 -16.88
C SER A 12 -17.06 -24.34 -17.77
N LEU A 13 -16.52 -24.77 -18.91
CA LEU A 13 -16.11 -23.93 -20.03
C LEU A 13 -17.33 -23.64 -20.91
N PRO A 14 -17.42 -22.44 -21.50
CA PRO A 14 -17.87 -22.34 -22.89
C PRO A 14 -16.89 -21.54 -23.77
N THR A 15 -16.60 -22.15 -24.92
CA THR A 15 -16.33 -21.62 -26.28
C THR A 15 -16.06 -20.13 -26.52
N LEU A 16 -15.04 -19.89 -27.36
CA LEU A 16 -14.61 -18.61 -27.94
C LEU A 16 -15.71 -17.85 -28.72
N ALA A 17 -15.83 -16.55 -28.43
CA ALA A 17 -16.20 -15.49 -29.38
C ALA A 17 -15.51 -14.17 -28.96
N ALA A 18 -14.94 -13.44 -29.93
CA ALA A 18 -14.22 -12.18 -29.73
C ALA A 18 -15.17 -10.94 -29.82
N PRO A 19 -14.66 -9.69 -29.75
CA PRO A 19 -14.37 -8.94 -28.53
C PRO A 19 -15.32 -7.75 -28.40
N ARG A 20 -15.94 -7.54 -27.22
CA ARG A 20 -16.63 -6.29 -26.90
C ARG A 20 -16.57 -6.03 -25.39
N SER A 21 -16.33 -4.76 -25.07
CA SER A 21 -16.40 -4.10 -23.76
C SER A 21 -15.39 -4.52 -22.68
N LEU A 22 -14.70 -3.50 -22.17
CA LEU A 22 -13.95 -3.47 -20.92
C LEU A 22 -14.76 -4.17 -19.80
N PRO A 23 -14.12 -4.94 -18.90
CA PRO A 23 -14.83 -5.58 -17.81
C PRO A 23 -15.32 -4.50 -16.83
N VAL A 24 -16.62 -4.22 -16.87
CA VAL A 24 -17.35 -3.65 -15.75
C VAL A 24 -17.29 -4.71 -14.65
N TRP A 25 -16.52 -4.43 -13.60
CA TRP A 25 -16.47 -5.27 -12.42
C TRP A 25 -17.86 -5.29 -11.80
N SER A 26 -18.52 -6.45 -11.83
CA SER A 26 -19.76 -6.70 -11.11
C SER A 26 -19.45 -6.89 -9.63
N GLY A 27 -19.23 -5.79 -8.91
CA GLY A 27 -19.18 -5.69 -7.46
C GLY A 27 -20.10 -4.53 -7.04
N ARG A 28 -20.87 -4.71 -5.96
CA ARG A 28 -21.96 -3.84 -5.50
C ARG A 28 -21.62 -2.34 -5.65
N SER A 29 -22.50 -1.61 -6.35
CA SER A 29 -22.32 -0.20 -6.69
C SER A 29 -22.16 0.64 -5.43
N CYS A 30 -21.07 1.43 -5.33
CA CYS A 30 -21.11 2.64 -4.49
C CYS A 30 -22.32 3.46 -4.96
N THR A 31 -23.26 3.78 -4.07
CA THR A 31 -24.40 4.63 -4.46
C THR A 31 -24.01 6.09 -4.37
N LEU A 32 -24.62 6.97 -5.16
CA LEU A 32 -24.37 8.41 -5.10
C LEU A 32 -24.62 9.01 -3.70
N GLY A 33 -25.54 8.42 -2.92
CA GLY A 33 -25.83 8.85 -1.54
C GLY A 33 -24.71 8.53 -0.56
N ASP A 34 -23.86 7.57 -0.87
CA ASP A 34 -22.73 7.19 -0.01
C ASP A 34 -21.64 8.27 0.06
N TRP A 35 -21.61 9.14 -0.95
CA TRP A 35 -20.67 10.25 -1.11
C TRP A 35 -21.19 11.57 -0.53
N ASP A 36 -22.49 11.69 -0.30
CA ASP A 36 -23.11 12.93 0.18
C ASP A 36 -22.97 13.09 1.71
N LYS A 37 -21.77 13.46 2.13
CA LYS A 37 -21.42 13.77 3.54
C LYS A 37 -21.77 15.21 3.94
N CYS A 38 -22.50 15.91 3.08
CA CYS A 38 -22.67 17.35 3.21
C CYS A 38 -23.66 17.74 4.30
N GLN A 39 -24.63 16.88 4.63
CA GLN A 39 -25.50 17.10 5.79
C GLN A 39 -24.71 17.04 7.12
N GLU A 40 -23.83 16.04 7.28
CA GLU A 40 -22.98 15.90 8.46
C GLU A 40 -21.97 17.06 8.57
N TYR A 41 -21.42 17.52 7.45
CA TYR A 41 -20.55 18.70 7.39
C TYR A 41 -21.29 20.00 7.76
N GLN A 42 -22.47 20.24 7.19
CA GLN A 42 -23.29 21.42 7.50
C GLN A 42 -23.73 21.42 8.97
N GLY A 43 -23.98 20.24 9.55
CA GLY A 43 -24.27 20.06 10.97
C GLY A 43 -23.04 20.17 11.89
N GLY A 44 -21.83 20.29 11.35
CA GLY A 44 -20.57 20.37 12.11
C GLY A 44 -20.16 19.05 12.78
N VAL A 45 -20.75 17.93 12.37
CA VAL A 45 -20.44 16.58 12.88
C VAL A 45 -19.06 16.13 12.41
N LEU A 46 -18.74 16.43 11.15
CA LEU A 46 -17.45 16.17 10.53
C LEU A 46 -16.92 17.42 9.85
N VAL A 47 -15.61 17.48 9.64
CA VAL A 47 -14.89 18.59 9.01
C VAL A 47 -13.70 18.07 8.21
N GLY A 48 -13.03 18.97 7.51
CA GLY A 48 -11.82 18.70 6.74
C GLY A 48 -11.63 19.75 5.66
N ASP A 49 -10.40 19.92 5.21
CA ASP A 49 -10.03 20.93 4.21
C ASP A 49 -10.64 20.67 2.82
N LEU A 50 -11.07 19.43 2.53
CA LEU A 50 -11.79 19.09 1.30
C LEU A 50 -13.31 19.22 1.43
N CYS A 51 -13.87 19.36 2.64
CA CYS A 51 -15.32 19.40 2.80
C CYS A 51 -15.96 20.64 2.15
N GLU A 52 -15.29 21.80 2.19
CA GLU A 52 -15.79 23.01 1.54
C GLU A 52 -15.83 22.84 0.01
N ASP A 53 -14.75 22.30 -0.57
CA ASP A 53 -14.64 22.02 -1.99
C ASP A 53 -15.63 20.95 -2.46
N LEU A 54 -15.97 20.01 -1.57
CA LEU A 54 -16.97 18.98 -1.78
C LEU A 54 -18.41 19.51 -1.73
N CYS A 55 -18.76 20.16 -0.63
CA CYS A 55 -20.15 20.41 -0.25
C CYS A 55 -20.66 21.80 -0.58
N VAL A 56 -19.76 22.76 -0.81
CA VAL A 56 -20.12 24.16 -1.04
C VAL A 56 -19.63 24.62 -2.41
N ALA A 57 -18.33 24.53 -2.67
CA ALA A 57 -17.75 25.08 -3.90
C ALA A 57 -17.93 24.17 -5.13
N GLY A 58 -18.22 22.87 -4.93
CA GLY A 58 -18.38 21.89 -6.01
C GLY A 58 -17.12 21.72 -6.88
N GLN A 59 -15.95 21.97 -6.28
CA GLN A 59 -14.63 21.83 -6.89
C GLN A 59 -14.08 20.41 -6.75
N LEU A 60 -14.60 19.63 -5.80
CA LEU A 60 -14.37 18.20 -5.66
C LEU A 60 -15.60 17.42 -6.15
N ARG A 61 -15.43 16.63 -7.22
CA ARG A 61 -16.53 15.92 -7.90
C ARG A 61 -16.24 14.44 -8.01
N TYR A 62 -17.14 13.61 -7.49
CA TYR A 62 -17.11 12.17 -7.68
C TYR A 62 -17.16 11.79 -9.16
N GLN A 63 -16.39 10.76 -9.55
CA GLN A 63 -16.43 10.19 -10.89
C GLN A 63 -16.97 8.76 -10.89
N ARG A 64 -16.30 7.85 -10.19
CA ARG A 64 -16.67 6.42 -10.15
C ARG A 64 -16.09 5.68 -8.95
N CYS A 65 -16.74 4.59 -8.59
CA CYS A 65 -16.31 3.63 -7.58
C CYS A 65 -15.23 2.72 -8.19
N LEU A 66 -14.08 2.58 -7.53
CA LEU A 66 -13.03 1.66 -7.94
C LEU A 66 -13.04 0.38 -7.11
N TYR A 67 -13.40 0.49 -5.82
CA TYR A 67 -13.43 -0.64 -4.90
C TYR A 67 -14.49 -0.44 -3.82
N TYR A 68 -15.20 -1.52 -3.50
CA TYR A 68 -16.10 -1.60 -2.35
C TYR A 68 -16.15 -3.02 -1.80
N GLU A 69 -15.62 -3.23 -0.60
CA GLU A 69 -15.71 -4.50 0.11
C GLU A 69 -15.73 -4.27 1.63
N ARG A 70 -16.73 -4.85 2.32
CA ARG A 70 -16.87 -4.78 3.78
C ARG A 70 -16.76 -3.36 4.37
N GLY A 71 -17.27 -2.36 3.65
CA GLY A 71 -17.18 -0.95 4.07
C GLY A 71 -16.00 -0.18 3.47
N LYS A 72 -14.86 -0.83 3.14
CA LYS A 72 -13.70 -0.16 2.50
C LYS A 72 -14.11 0.40 1.15
N LYS A 73 -13.96 1.71 0.96
CA LYS A 73 -14.29 2.44 -0.26
C LYS A 73 -13.05 3.06 -0.87
N VAL A 74 -12.88 2.85 -2.17
CA VAL A 74 -11.90 3.58 -2.99
C VAL A 74 -12.64 4.22 -4.15
N LEU A 75 -12.66 5.55 -4.18
CA LEU A 75 -13.43 6.35 -5.13
C LEU A 75 -12.48 7.18 -5.97
N GLN A 76 -12.75 7.26 -7.27
CA GLN A 76 -12.10 8.20 -8.16
C GLN A 76 -12.91 9.51 -8.19
N ALA A 77 -12.23 10.64 -8.06
CA ALA A 77 -12.83 11.97 -8.13
C ALA A 77 -11.94 12.96 -8.90
N THR A 78 -12.48 14.15 -9.17
CA THR A 78 -11.74 15.29 -9.70
C THR A 78 -11.76 16.43 -8.70
N TRP A 79 -10.59 16.91 -8.30
CA TRP A 79 -10.43 18.06 -7.44
C TRP A 79 -9.74 19.19 -8.20
N ARG A 80 -10.42 20.32 -8.40
CA ARG A 80 -9.91 21.49 -9.14
C ARG A 80 -9.33 21.11 -10.53
N GLY A 81 -10.00 20.19 -11.22
CA GLY A 81 -9.60 19.67 -12.53
C GLY A 81 -8.52 18.58 -12.52
N ARG A 82 -7.97 18.20 -11.35
CA ARG A 82 -6.98 17.12 -11.23
C ARG A 82 -7.63 15.82 -10.74
N PRO A 83 -7.27 14.66 -11.30
CA PRO A 83 -7.79 13.38 -10.80
C PRO A 83 -7.16 13.05 -9.44
N ILE A 84 -8.00 12.60 -8.51
CA ILE A 84 -7.58 12.13 -7.18
C ILE A 84 -8.29 10.83 -6.82
N ILE A 85 -7.77 10.13 -5.81
CA ILE A 85 -8.41 8.99 -5.18
C ILE A 85 -8.83 9.38 -3.77
N LEU A 86 -10.05 9.02 -3.39
CA LEU A 86 -10.56 9.15 -2.04
C LEU A 86 -10.71 7.76 -1.44
N LYS A 87 -10.29 7.62 -0.20
CA LYS A 87 -10.27 6.34 0.49
C LYS A 87 -10.90 6.44 1.86
N SER A 88 -11.57 5.36 2.25
CA SER A 88 -11.91 5.12 3.63
C SER A 88 -12.02 3.64 3.93
N LYS A 89 -11.63 3.23 5.14
CA LYS A 89 -11.77 1.86 5.67
C LYS A 89 -13.23 1.48 5.92
N GLU A 90 -14.04 2.47 6.28
CA GLU A 90 -15.46 2.26 6.59
C GLU A 90 -16.36 3.10 5.67
N GLU A 91 -17.60 2.64 5.53
CA GLU A 91 -18.57 3.25 4.65
C GLU A 91 -19.14 4.57 5.21
N ALA A 92 -19.47 4.57 6.49
CA ALA A 92 -20.10 5.70 7.17
C ALA A 92 -19.17 6.28 8.23
N PHE A 93 -19.29 7.59 8.48
CA PHE A 93 -18.54 8.26 9.54
C PHE A 93 -18.90 7.69 10.92
N SER A 94 -20.17 7.33 11.12
CA SER A 94 -20.67 6.70 12.34
C SER A 94 -20.17 5.27 12.57
N SER A 95 -19.48 4.65 11.61
CA SER A 95 -18.91 3.31 11.79
C SER A 95 -17.61 3.34 12.61
N PHE A 96 -16.96 4.50 12.71
CA PHE A 96 -15.76 4.66 13.54
C PHE A 96 -16.13 4.82 15.00
N GLN A 97 -15.25 4.33 15.89
CA GLN A 97 -15.44 4.52 17.32
C GLN A 97 -15.34 6.02 17.65
N PRO A 98 -16.32 6.62 18.34
CA PRO A 98 -16.23 8.01 18.76
C PRO A 98 -15.07 8.23 19.74
N LEU A 99 -14.50 9.44 19.71
CA LEU A 99 -13.53 9.85 20.72
C LEU A 99 -14.28 10.13 22.04
N SER A 100 -13.96 9.35 23.07
CA SER A 100 -14.44 9.58 24.44
C SER A 100 -13.36 10.30 25.23
N LEU A 101 -13.44 11.64 25.30
CA LEU A 101 -12.60 12.43 26.20
C LEU A 101 -13.23 12.44 27.61
N PRO A 102 -12.45 12.32 28.69
CA PRO A 102 -12.92 12.54 30.05
C PRO A 102 -13.54 13.95 30.18
N GLU A 103 -14.72 14.03 30.79
CA GLU A 103 -15.47 15.29 30.94
C GLU A 103 -14.67 16.37 31.70
N ASP A 104 -13.82 15.94 32.64
CA ASP A 104 -12.99 16.81 33.49
C ASP A 104 -11.88 17.56 32.71
N ALA A 105 -11.43 17.03 31.57
CA ALA A 105 -10.39 17.65 30.74
C ALA A 105 -10.91 18.83 29.90
N ALA A 106 -12.23 18.87 29.65
CA ALA A 106 -12.88 19.89 28.82
C ALA A 106 -13.35 21.11 29.63
N GLU A 107 -13.60 20.95 30.95
CA GLU A 107 -14.13 22.02 31.80
C GLU A 107 -13.11 22.60 32.80
N GLU A 108 -12.10 21.84 33.27
CA GLU A 108 -11.09 22.33 34.23
C GLU A 108 -9.67 22.48 33.64
N GLY A 109 -9.38 21.83 32.50
CA GLY A 109 -8.10 21.90 31.81
C GLY A 109 -8.01 23.09 30.83
N GLY A 110 -7.00 23.95 30.99
CA GLY A 110 -6.68 24.95 29.97
C GLY A 110 -6.38 24.33 28.59
N PRO A 111 -6.31 25.12 27.50
CA PRO A 111 -6.07 24.65 26.14
C PRO A 111 -4.90 23.66 26.00
N ASP A 112 -3.83 23.88 26.77
CA ASP A 112 -2.59 23.10 26.77
C ASP A 112 -2.77 21.68 27.35
N ALA A 113 -3.64 21.50 28.34
CA ALA A 113 -3.89 20.20 28.98
C ALA A 113 -4.59 19.24 28.01
N LEU A 114 -5.58 19.75 27.26
CA LEU A 114 -6.30 18.98 26.25
C LEU A 114 -5.43 18.72 25.01
N GLU A 115 -4.49 19.61 24.68
CA GLU A 115 -3.51 19.33 23.63
C GLU A 115 -2.58 18.19 24.04
N ALA A 116 -2.08 18.18 25.27
CA ALA A 116 -1.28 17.08 25.81
C ALA A 116 -2.04 15.75 25.85
N GLU A 117 -3.30 15.76 26.26
CA GLU A 117 -4.16 14.56 26.23
C GLU A 117 -4.38 14.05 24.81
N LEU A 118 -4.69 14.95 23.87
CA LEU A 118 -4.83 14.58 22.46
C LEU A 118 -3.53 13.95 21.94
N HIS A 119 -2.37 14.52 22.26
CA HIS A 119 -1.09 13.93 21.88
C HIS A 119 -0.91 12.50 22.39
N LEU A 120 -1.30 12.22 23.63
CA LEU A 120 -1.25 10.86 24.20
C LEU A 120 -2.18 9.90 23.47
N LEU A 121 -3.40 10.33 23.14
CA LEU A 121 -4.37 9.52 22.41
C LEU A 121 -3.88 9.22 20.99
N VAL A 122 -3.35 10.22 20.28
CA VAL A 122 -2.78 10.01 18.95
C VAL A 122 -1.55 9.10 19.00
N ALA A 123 -0.68 9.27 20.00
CA ALA A 123 0.47 8.37 20.19
C ALA A 123 0.02 6.93 20.46
N GLY A 124 -1.05 6.74 21.24
CA GLY A 124 -1.69 5.45 21.44
C GLY A 124 -2.17 4.83 20.13
N GLU A 125 -2.88 5.58 19.30
CA GLU A 125 -3.38 5.07 18.01
C GLU A 125 -2.25 4.75 17.03
N VAL A 126 -1.20 5.58 16.96
CA VAL A 126 -0.03 5.28 16.11
C VAL A 126 0.69 4.02 16.57
N ARG A 127 0.83 3.82 17.89
CA ARG A 127 1.35 2.57 18.44
C ARG A 127 0.46 1.38 18.07
N ASN A 128 -0.86 1.52 18.21
CA ASN A 128 -1.79 0.44 17.93
C ASN A 128 -1.80 0.06 16.46
N ALA A 129 -1.83 1.06 15.56
CA ALA A 129 -1.88 0.88 14.11
C ALA A 129 -0.56 0.38 13.54
N LEU A 130 0.57 0.95 13.98
CA LEU A 130 1.87 0.77 13.32
C LEU A 130 2.97 0.21 14.22
N GLY A 131 2.78 0.16 15.53
CA GLY A 131 3.81 -0.27 16.49
C GLY A 131 4.91 0.76 16.70
N LEU A 132 4.68 2.02 16.34
CA LEU A 132 5.66 3.09 16.46
C LEU A 132 5.40 3.98 17.68
N GLU A 133 6.49 4.49 18.24
CA GLU A 133 6.48 5.55 19.24
C GLU A 133 6.50 6.92 18.55
N LEU A 134 5.50 7.76 18.80
CA LEU A 134 5.54 9.15 18.33
C LEU A 134 6.56 9.95 19.12
N SER A 135 7.69 10.23 18.47
CA SER A 135 8.76 11.05 19.03
C SER A 135 8.59 12.50 18.56
N GLY A 136 8.06 13.37 19.43
CA GLY A 136 7.95 14.81 19.17
C GLY A 136 6.51 15.28 18.91
N GLY A 137 6.12 16.37 19.58
CA GLY A 137 4.75 16.88 19.64
C GLY A 137 4.21 17.56 18.37
N SER A 138 4.56 17.10 17.17
CA SER A 138 3.92 17.63 15.95
C SER A 138 2.91 16.62 15.39
N LEU A 139 1.63 16.92 15.58
CA LEU A 139 0.52 16.24 14.90
C LEU A 139 0.37 16.66 13.44
N GLY A 140 1.24 17.55 12.93
CA GLY A 140 1.11 18.19 11.62
C GLY A 140 0.88 17.20 10.47
N PRO A 141 1.68 16.12 10.33
CA PRO A 141 1.46 15.14 9.27
C PRO A 141 0.15 14.36 9.43
N LEU A 142 -0.29 14.12 10.68
CA LEU A 142 -1.49 13.34 11.02
C LEU A 142 -2.78 14.18 11.02
N TRP A 143 -2.67 15.51 10.99
CA TRP A 143 -3.78 16.45 11.00
C TRP A 143 -3.74 17.37 9.77
N PRO A 144 -4.11 16.86 8.58
CA PRO A 144 -4.22 17.71 7.40
C PRO A 144 -5.30 18.78 7.62
N GLY A 145 -4.92 20.05 7.39
CA GLY A 145 -5.85 21.18 7.25
C GLY A 145 -6.81 21.43 8.43
N ARG A 146 -6.36 22.14 9.48
CA ARG A 146 -7.25 22.73 10.52
C ARG A 146 -8.12 23.86 9.94
N ARG A 147 -9.07 23.54 9.05
CA ARG A 147 -10.00 24.53 8.48
C ARG A 147 -11.45 24.10 8.67
N GLY A 148 -12.25 25.07 9.12
CA GLY A 148 -13.70 24.95 9.26
C GLY A 148 -14.15 24.20 10.52
N GLY A 149 -15.41 24.47 10.89
CA GLY A 149 -16.18 23.79 11.94
C GLY A 149 -15.71 23.98 13.38
N GLY A 150 -16.50 23.47 14.32
CA GLY A 150 -16.21 23.51 15.75
C GLY A 150 -15.18 22.47 16.17
N ARG A 151 -14.52 22.69 17.32
CA ARG A 151 -13.48 21.81 17.90
C ARG A 151 -13.91 20.34 17.98
N ARG A 152 -15.19 20.08 18.26
CA ARG A 152 -15.76 18.73 18.33
C ARG A 152 -15.67 17.98 17.00
N GLY A 153 -16.11 18.61 15.91
CA GLY A 153 -16.07 18.00 14.57
C GLY A 153 -14.63 17.77 14.10
N GLN A 154 -13.73 18.70 14.44
CA GLN A 154 -12.29 18.56 14.23
C GLN A 154 -11.74 17.30 14.90
N LEU A 155 -11.95 17.15 16.22
CA LEU A 155 -11.50 15.98 16.98
C LEU A 155 -12.11 14.67 16.48
N ALA A 156 -13.42 14.67 16.20
CA ALA A 156 -14.11 13.49 15.67
C ALA A 156 -13.54 13.06 14.30
N SER A 157 -13.26 14.03 13.42
CA SER A 157 -12.75 13.74 12.07
C SER A 157 -11.31 13.23 12.12
N LEU A 158 -10.43 13.84 12.93
CA LEU A 158 -9.09 13.28 13.15
C LEU A 158 -9.20 11.85 13.69
N TRP A 159 -10.00 11.63 14.72
CA TRP A 159 -10.08 10.34 15.39
C TRP A 159 -10.56 9.22 14.45
N ALA A 160 -11.47 9.53 13.53
CA ALA A 160 -11.88 8.60 12.49
C ALA A 160 -10.77 8.32 11.45
N LEU A 161 -9.91 9.30 11.15
CA LEU A 161 -8.76 9.13 10.26
C LEU A 161 -7.67 8.27 10.91
N LEU A 162 -7.38 8.48 12.20
CA LEU A 162 -6.35 7.73 12.94
C LEU A 162 -6.67 6.24 13.13
N GLN A 163 -7.96 5.88 13.13
CA GLN A 163 -8.42 4.48 13.16
C GLN A 163 -8.17 3.72 11.83
N GLN A 164 -7.54 4.37 10.84
CA GLN A 164 -7.24 3.80 9.54
C GLN A 164 -5.73 3.69 9.35
N GLU A 165 -5.20 2.47 9.41
CA GLU A 165 -3.77 2.17 9.40
C GLU A 165 -3.08 2.73 8.15
N GLU A 166 -3.72 2.60 6.99
CA GLU A 166 -3.23 3.13 5.70
C GLU A 166 -3.08 4.66 5.72
N PHE A 167 -4.04 5.38 6.31
CA PHE A 167 -3.98 6.84 6.45
C PHE A 167 -2.81 7.24 7.35
N VAL A 168 -2.68 6.59 8.51
CA VAL A 168 -1.62 6.87 9.48
C VAL A 168 -0.25 6.61 8.83
N LEU A 169 -0.10 5.50 8.11
CA LEU A 169 1.15 5.16 7.45
C LEU A 169 1.52 6.18 6.36
N PHE A 170 0.60 6.52 5.46
CA PHE A 170 0.88 7.53 4.44
C PHE A 170 1.19 8.90 5.04
N SER A 171 0.48 9.29 6.09
CA SER A 171 0.72 10.56 6.78
C SER A 171 2.12 10.62 7.42
N LEU A 172 2.60 9.53 8.03
CA LEU A 172 3.94 9.48 8.63
C LEU A 172 5.05 9.35 7.60
N LEU A 173 4.80 8.64 6.49
CA LEU A 173 5.77 8.49 5.41
C LEU A 173 5.79 9.68 4.45
N GLN A 174 4.82 10.60 4.59
CA GLN A 174 4.77 11.81 3.80
C GLN A 174 6.07 12.60 3.98
N ASP A 175 6.63 13.04 2.85
CA ASP A 175 7.92 13.75 2.75
C ASP A 175 9.17 12.95 3.19
N LEU A 176 9.01 11.79 3.84
CA LEU A 176 10.09 10.87 4.17
C LEU A 176 10.35 9.85 3.06
N SER A 177 9.30 9.44 2.35
CA SER A 177 9.38 8.43 1.30
C SER A 177 8.73 8.85 0.00
N ARG A 178 9.50 8.81 -1.08
CA ARG A 178 8.95 8.91 -2.44
C ARG A 178 8.13 7.69 -2.85
N HIS A 179 8.22 6.58 -2.11
CA HIS A 179 7.50 5.35 -2.40
C HIS A 179 6.13 5.25 -1.70
N ALA A 180 5.73 6.30 -0.99
CA ALA A 180 4.40 6.45 -0.40
C ALA A 180 3.58 7.51 -1.16
N LEU A 181 2.25 7.46 -1.02
CA LEU A 181 1.35 8.48 -1.52
C LEU A 181 1.28 9.66 -0.53
N PRO A 182 1.35 10.92 -1.01
CA PRO A 182 1.06 12.07 -0.16
C PRO A 182 -0.45 12.15 0.13
N VAL A 183 -0.81 12.49 1.37
CA VAL A 183 -2.19 12.80 1.74
C VAL A 183 -2.48 14.25 1.34
N LEU A 184 -3.43 14.42 0.42
CA LEU A 184 -3.76 15.73 -0.16
C LEU A 184 -4.73 16.55 0.69
N GLY A 185 -5.47 15.89 1.58
CA GLY A 185 -6.52 16.49 2.42
C GLY A 185 -7.55 15.46 2.86
N SER A 186 -8.56 15.89 3.60
CA SER A 186 -9.63 15.03 4.11
C SER A 186 -11.00 15.71 4.17
N CYS A 187 -12.04 14.90 4.25
CA CYS A 187 -13.37 15.32 4.67
C CYS A 187 -14.01 14.22 5.54
N GLY A 188 -14.08 14.45 6.85
CA GLY A 188 -14.46 13.42 7.82
C GLY A 188 -13.47 12.25 7.79
N HIS A 189 -13.99 11.03 7.62
CA HIS A 189 -13.21 9.79 7.53
C HIS A 189 -12.61 9.51 6.16
N PHE A 190 -12.98 10.28 5.13
CA PHE A 190 -12.36 10.16 3.81
C PHE A 190 -11.11 11.01 3.73
N TYR A 191 -10.02 10.42 3.25
CA TYR A 191 -8.81 11.15 2.88
C TYR A 191 -8.55 11.02 1.39
N ALA A 192 -7.89 12.03 0.82
CA ALA A 192 -7.53 12.09 -0.58
C ALA A 192 -6.04 11.82 -0.79
N VAL A 193 -5.73 11.15 -1.88
CA VAL A 193 -4.37 10.92 -2.40
C VAL A 193 -4.34 11.18 -3.90
N GLU A 194 -3.15 11.33 -4.48
CA GLU A 194 -3.03 11.47 -5.94
C GLU A 194 -3.56 10.24 -6.69
N TYR A 195 -4.09 10.45 -7.90
CA TYR A 195 -4.47 9.36 -8.78
C TYR A 195 -3.25 8.80 -9.51
N LEU A 196 -2.91 7.55 -9.21
CA LEU A 196 -1.94 6.76 -9.98
C LEU A 196 -2.62 5.48 -10.49
N ALA A 197 -2.28 5.08 -11.72
CA ALA A 197 -2.85 3.88 -12.32
C ALA A 197 -2.17 2.62 -11.71
N ALA A 198 -2.97 1.82 -11.01
CA ALA A 198 -2.53 0.59 -10.37
C ALA A 198 -2.01 -0.44 -11.39
N GLY A 199 -1.13 -1.32 -10.93
CA GLY A 199 -0.73 -2.50 -11.70
C GLY A 199 -1.85 -3.54 -11.83
N SER A 200 -1.65 -4.49 -12.74
CA SER A 200 -2.50 -5.66 -12.91
C SER A 200 -1.72 -6.77 -13.65
N PRO A 201 -1.90 -8.05 -13.28
CA PRO A 201 -1.42 -9.20 -14.04
C PRO A 201 -1.89 -9.24 -15.50
N ARG A 202 -2.92 -8.46 -15.85
CA ARG A 202 -3.41 -8.33 -17.24
C ARG A 202 -2.49 -7.46 -18.10
N HIS A 203 -1.68 -6.59 -17.50
CA HIS A 203 -0.71 -5.79 -18.23
C HIS A 203 0.55 -6.61 -18.51
N ARG A 204 1.07 -6.53 -19.74
CA ARG A 204 2.28 -7.26 -20.15
C ARG A 204 3.51 -6.91 -19.29
N ALA A 205 3.59 -5.67 -18.81
CA ALA A 205 4.66 -5.19 -17.93
C ALA A 205 4.22 -5.13 -16.47
N LEU A 206 3.10 -5.78 -16.10
CA LEU A 206 2.37 -5.63 -14.83
C LEU A 206 1.81 -4.23 -14.55
N PHE A 207 2.31 -3.19 -15.21
CA PHE A 207 1.87 -1.82 -15.01
C PHE A 207 1.48 -1.15 -16.34
N PRO A 208 0.52 -0.20 -16.32
CA PRO A 208 0.18 0.58 -17.49
C PRO A 208 1.36 1.51 -17.85
N LEU A 209 1.94 1.31 -19.04
CA LEU A 209 3.05 2.13 -19.55
C LEU A 209 2.57 3.27 -20.47
N GLU A 210 1.27 3.36 -20.72
CA GLU A 210 0.67 4.42 -21.54
C GLU A 210 0.74 5.76 -20.78
N GLY A 211 1.50 6.72 -21.30
CA GLY A 211 1.64 8.07 -20.72
C GLY A 211 2.97 8.35 -20.00
N ALA A 212 3.84 7.36 -19.81
CA ALA A 212 5.21 7.59 -19.36
C ALA A 212 6.00 8.29 -20.47
N ALA A 213 6.36 9.57 -20.25
CA ALA A 213 7.07 10.38 -21.23
C ALA A 213 8.40 9.72 -21.61
N GLY A 214 8.61 9.46 -22.90
CA GLY A 214 9.88 8.96 -23.40
C GLY A 214 10.04 7.44 -23.50
N VAL A 215 8.99 6.62 -23.34
CA VAL A 215 9.08 5.18 -23.66
C VAL A 215 9.08 4.96 -25.18
N PRO A 216 10.17 4.49 -25.79
CA PRO A 216 10.18 4.13 -27.20
C PRO A 216 9.19 3.00 -27.45
N ARG A 217 8.33 3.12 -28.48
CA ARG A 217 7.42 2.03 -28.86
C ARG A 217 8.24 0.80 -29.29
N GLY A 218 7.95 -0.36 -28.70
CA GLY A 218 8.57 -1.64 -29.05
C GLY A 218 9.13 -2.41 -27.83
N GLY A 219 9.63 -3.62 -28.07
CA GLY A 219 10.14 -4.49 -27.00
C GLY A 219 11.29 -3.90 -26.19
N ARG A 220 12.10 -3.03 -26.82
CA ARG A 220 13.23 -2.36 -26.18
C ARG A 220 12.79 -1.31 -25.15
N GLY A 221 11.85 -0.44 -25.50
CA GLY A 221 11.34 0.56 -24.56
C GLY A 221 10.60 -0.08 -23.39
N GLN A 222 9.89 -1.18 -23.65
CA GLN A 222 9.30 -1.99 -22.58
C GLN A 222 10.39 -2.59 -21.67
N ALA A 223 11.47 -3.13 -22.22
CA ALA A 223 12.58 -3.68 -21.42
C ALA A 223 13.25 -2.61 -20.55
N ARG A 224 13.42 -1.40 -21.10
CA ARG A 224 13.96 -0.25 -20.35
C ARG A 224 13.03 0.15 -19.20
N ALA A 225 11.74 0.35 -19.47
CA ALA A 225 10.76 0.66 -18.45
C ALA A 225 10.72 -0.41 -17.34
N VAL A 226 10.74 -1.71 -17.69
CA VAL A 226 10.81 -2.80 -16.72
C VAL A 226 12.10 -2.74 -15.88
N SER A 227 13.24 -2.43 -16.51
CA SER A 227 14.51 -2.28 -15.78
C SER A 227 14.50 -1.09 -14.82
N ASP A 228 13.92 0.04 -15.24
CA ASP A 228 13.81 1.26 -14.44
C ASP A 228 12.87 1.02 -13.23
N MET A 229 11.71 0.42 -13.47
CA MET A 229 10.77 0.02 -12.41
C MET A 229 11.40 -1.00 -11.44
N ALA A 230 12.11 -2.02 -11.94
CA ALA A 230 12.77 -3.00 -11.09
C ALA A 230 13.84 -2.36 -10.18
N LEU A 231 14.61 -1.40 -10.69
CA LEU A 231 15.54 -0.64 -9.87
C LEU A 231 14.81 0.21 -8.83
N SER A 232 13.67 0.82 -9.18
CA SER A 232 12.85 1.55 -8.22
C SER A 232 12.24 0.64 -7.14
N PHE A 233 11.88 -0.61 -7.47
CA PHE A 233 11.44 -1.59 -6.47
C PHE A 233 12.58 -1.96 -5.50
N LEU A 234 13.80 -2.14 -5.99
CA LEU A 234 14.96 -2.38 -5.12
C LEU A 234 15.26 -1.16 -4.23
N ASP A 235 15.13 0.04 -4.77
CA ASP A 235 15.27 1.27 -3.99
C ASP A 235 14.24 1.36 -2.87
N MET A 236 12.96 1.10 -3.17
CA MET A 236 11.89 1.03 -2.18
C MET A 236 12.16 -0.02 -1.10
N VAL A 237 12.62 -1.21 -1.47
CA VAL A 237 12.94 -2.29 -0.52
C VAL A 237 14.03 -1.86 0.45
N SER A 238 15.14 -1.30 -0.04
CA SER A 238 16.23 -0.82 0.84
C SER A 238 15.75 0.33 1.71
N HIS A 239 15.01 1.29 1.15
CA HIS A 239 14.46 2.41 1.92
C HIS A 239 13.53 1.95 3.07
N PHE A 240 12.67 0.95 2.82
CA PHE A 240 11.76 0.40 3.84
C PHE A 240 12.46 -0.49 4.86
N GLU A 241 13.61 -1.09 4.52
CA GLU A 241 14.38 -1.94 5.42
C GLU A 241 15.39 -1.15 6.28
N ASP A 242 16.00 -0.10 5.72
CA ASP A 242 17.23 0.50 6.27
C ASP A 242 17.08 1.96 6.74
N ASP A 243 16.14 2.76 6.19
CA ASP A 243 16.13 4.22 6.41
C ASP A 243 15.29 4.66 7.63
N PHE A 244 14.55 3.74 8.26
CA PHE A 244 13.70 4.01 9.42
C PHE A 244 14.25 3.34 10.69
N ALA A 245 13.84 3.84 11.86
CA ALA A 245 14.21 3.26 13.16
C ALA A 245 13.78 1.79 13.31
N HIS A 246 12.66 1.45 12.67
CA HIS A 246 12.18 0.09 12.53
C HIS A 246 11.95 -0.18 11.05
N ARG A 247 12.26 -1.40 10.58
CA ARG A 247 11.96 -1.80 9.21
C ARG A 247 10.45 -1.87 8.98
N LEU A 248 9.99 -1.50 7.80
CA LEU A 248 8.62 -1.60 7.34
C LEU A 248 8.43 -2.88 6.52
N HIS A 249 7.52 -3.75 6.95
CA HIS A 249 7.20 -5.02 6.28
C HIS A 249 6.05 -4.85 5.31
N LEU A 250 6.20 -5.38 4.09
CA LEU A 250 5.13 -5.51 3.11
C LEU A 250 4.62 -6.95 3.12
N CYS A 251 3.36 -7.14 3.53
CA CYS A 251 2.76 -8.46 3.67
C CYS A 251 1.70 -8.78 2.60
N ASP A 252 1.28 -7.83 1.75
CA ASP A 252 0.38 -8.11 0.62
C ASP A 252 0.98 -7.54 -0.68
N VAL A 253 1.94 -8.26 -1.26
CA VAL A 253 2.64 -7.82 -2.46
C VAL A 253 1.94 -8.39 -3.69
N LYS A 254 1.28 -7.51 -4.42
CA LYS A 254 0.67 -7.80 -5.73
C LYS A 254 0.70 -6.56 -6.61
N PRO A 255 0.71 -6.70 -7.95
CA PRO A 255 0.76 -5.55 -8.86
C PRO A 255 -0.29 -4.47 -8.58
N GLU A 256 -1.48 -4.88 -8.15
CA GLU A 256 -2.61 -4.00 -7.84
C GLU A 256 -2.34 -3.03 -6.67
N ASN A 257 -1.42 -3.38 -5.75
CA ASN A 257 -1.08 -2.57 -4.59
C ASN A 257 0.03 -1.55 -4.89
N PHE A 258 0.56 -1.54 -6.12
CA PHE A 258 1.57 -0.59 -6.57
C PHE A 258 1.10 0.19 -7.78
N ALA A 259 1.67 1.39 -7.95
CA ALA A 259 1.57 2.16 -9.16
C ALA A 259 2.93 2.73 -9.55
N ILE A 260 3.03 3.21 -10.79
CA ILE A 260 4.26 3.71 -11.37
C ILE A 260 4.04 5.16 -11.78
N ARG A 261 4.85 6.08 -11.26
CA ARG A 261 4.86 7.48 -11.70
C ARG A 261 5.51 7.60 -13.08
N SER A 262 5.36 8.76 -13.71
CA SER A 262 5.88 9.00 -15.07
C SER A 262 7.40 8.90 -15.19
N ASP A 263 8.13 9.02 -14.08
CA ASP A 263 9.58 8.87 -13.95
C ASP A 263 10.03 7.44 -13.59
N PHE A 264 9.11 6.47 -13.63
CA PHE A 264 9.28 5.07 -13.20
C PHE A 264 9.47 4.86 -11.69
N THR A 265 9.24 5.88 -10.86
CA THR A 265 9.17 5.70 -9.42
C THR A 265 7.98 4.81 -9.06
N VAL A 266 8.27 3.69 -8.41
CA VAL A 266 7.30 2.77 -7.82
C VAL A 266 6.69 3.41 -6.57
N VAL A 267 5.39 3.31 -6.42
CA VAL A 267 4.65 3.83 -5.26
C VAL A 267 3.76 2.73 -4.73
N ALA A 268 3.84 2.47 -3.42
CA ALA A 268 2.87 1.65 -2.74
C ALA A 268 1.57 2.45 -2.59
N ILE A 269 0.52 2.00 -3.27
CA ILE A 269 -0.77 2.67 -3.30
C ILE A 269 -1.80 1.99 -2.43
N ASP A 270 -1.59 0.74 -2.03
CA ASP A 270 -2.36 0.06 -0.99
C ASP A 270 -1.37 -0.53 0.03
N VAL A 271 -1.47 -0.06 1.27
CA VAL A 271 -0.55 -0.38 2.36
C VAL A 271 -1.31 -0.77 3.63
N ASP A 272 -2.55 -1.26 3.46
CA ASP A 272 -3.37 -1.80 4.54
C ASP A 272 -2.71 -2.99 5.26
N MET A 273 -1.86 -3.74 4.55
CA MET A 273 -1.06 -4.85 5.08
C MET A 273 0.44 -4.53 5.14
N ALA A 274 0.78 -3.31 5.59
CA ALA A 274 2.15 -2.90 5.85
C ALA A 274 2.35 -2.46 7.30
N PHE A 275 3.36 -3.02 7.98
CA PHE A 275 3.56 -2.83 9.42
C PHE A 275 5.04 -2.66 9.76
N PHE A 276 5.36 -1.77 10.71
CA PHE A 276 6.71 -1.70 11.24
C PHE A 276 7.01 -2.91 12.13
N GLU A 277 8.30 -3.23 12.26
CA GLU A 277 8.81 -4.39 13.03
C GLU A 277 8.07 -4.63 14.36
N PRO A 278 7.86 -3.65 15.27
CA PRO A 278 7.23 -3.92 16.55
C PRO A 278 5.80 -4.47 16.40
N LYS A 279 5.01 -3.92 15.47
CA LYS A 279 3.65 -4.41 15.20
C LYS A 279 3.67 -5.75 14.47
N MET A 280 4.62 -5.95 13.56
CA MET A 280 4.76 -7.21 12.85
C MET A 280 5.04 -8.37 13.81
N ARG A 281 5.89 -8.14 14.82
CA ARG A 281 6.17 -9.14 15.86
C ARG A 281 4.91 -9.54 16.63
N GLU A 282 4.11 -8.57 17.04
CA GLU A 282 2.81 -8.80 17.70
C GLU A 282 1.86 -9.63 16.82
N ILE A 283 1.77 -9.29 15.52
CA ILE A 283 0.92 -10.02 14.57
C ILE A 283 1.37 -11.47 14.41
N LEU A 284 2.68 -11.74 14.33
CA LEU A 284 3.24 -13.09 14.14
C LEU A 284 3.18 -13.96 15.39
N GLU A 285 3.17 -13.39 16.60
CA GLU A 285 3.12 -14.13 17.87
C GLU A 285 1.73 -14.76 18.13
N GLN A 286 1.43 -15.83 17.40
CA GLN A 286 0.18 -16.61 17.51
C GLN A 286 0.44 -18.04 17.99
N ASN A 287 -0.63 -18.74 18.39
CA ASN A 287 -0.57 -20.18 18.62
C ASN A 287 -0.61 -20.93 17.28
N CYS A 288 0.10 -22.05 17.17
CA CYS A 288 0.22 -22.81 15.93
C CYS A 288 0.24 -24.32 16.13
N THR A 289 -0.14 -25.04 15.08
CA THR A 289 -0.03 -26.49 14.93
C THR A 289 0.93 -26.90 13.81
N GLY A 290 1.22 -25.97 12.88
CA GLY A 290 2.21 -26.10 11.81
C GLY A 290 2.73 -24.74 11.36
N ASP A 291 3.71 -24.73 10.46
CA ASP A 291 4.31 -23.49 9.94
C ASP A 291 3.30 -22.63 9.16
N GLU A 292 2.31 -23.26 8.54
CA GLU A 292 1.25 -22.61 7.78
C GLU A 292 0.36 -21.69 8.62
N ASP A 293 0.22 -22.00 9.91
CA ASP A 293 -0.51 -21.17 10.87
C ASP A 293 0.26 -19.88 11.21
N CYS A 294 1.56 -19.84 10.91
CA CYS A 294 2.46 -18.71 11.16
C CYS A 294 2.65 -17.81 9.94
N ASN A 295 1.74 -17.89 8.96
CA ASN A 295 1.75 -17.05 7.77
C ASN A 295 0.74 -15.92 7.90
N PHE A 296 1.22 -14.68 7.80
CA PHE A 296 0.40 -13.50 7.65
C PHE A 296 0.55 -12.99 6.21
N PHE A 297 -0.34 -13.45 5.32
CA PHE A 297 -0.26 -13.19 3.88
C PHE A 297 1.12 -13.57 3.30
N ASP A 298 1.91 -12.63 2.80
CA ASP A 298 3.26 -12.85 2.27
C ASP A 298 4.37 -12.74 3.34
N CYS A 299 4.03 -12.52 4.61
CA CYS A 299 4.97 -12.51 5.74
C CYS A 299 4.91 -13.84 6.48
N PHE A 300 6.02 -14.58 6.47
CA PHE A 300 6.08 -15.93 7.02
C PHE A 300 6.89 -15.98 8.31
N SER A 301 6.48 -16.83 9.24
CA SER A 301 7.24 -17.22 10.44
C SER A 301 7.29 -18.75 10.58
N LYS A 302 7.86 -19.26 11.67
CA LYS A 302 8.01 -20.70 11.95
C LYS A 302 7.30 -21.08 13.23
N CYS A 303 6.67 -22.24 13.22
CA CYS A 303 6.01 -22.80 14.40
C CYS A 303 7.02 -23.58 15.24
N ASP A 304 7.20 -23.18 16.51
CA ASP A 304 7.86 -24.04 17.48
C ASP A 304 6.85 -25.04 18.05
N LEU A 305 6.83 -26.23 17.46
CA LEU A 305 5.96 -27.34 17.86
C LEU A 305 6.19 -27.82 19.30
N ARG A 306 7.28 -27.42 19.97
CA ARG A 306 7.50 -27.75 21.39
C ARG A 306 6.60 -26.93 22.30
N VAL A 307 6.32 -25.69 21.91
CA VAL A 307 5.50 -24.74 22.67
C VAL A 307 4.20 -24.37 21.96
N ASN A 308 3.98 -24.88 20.74
CA ASN A 308 2.84 -24.59 19.87
C ASN A 308 2.64 -23.08 19.66
N LYS A 309 3.75 -22.36 19.44
CA LYS A 309 3.76 -20.91 19.18
C LYS A 309 4.61 -20.55 17.98
N CYS A 310 4.12 -19.60 17.21
CA CYS A 310 4.86 -18.98 16.12
C CYS A 310 6.00 -18.12 16.68
N GLY A 311 7.11 -18.07 15.94
CA GLY A 311 8.17 -17.11 16.20
C GLY A 311 7.69 -15.68 15.94
N ALA A 312 8.17 -14.73 16.73
CA ALA A 312 7.90 -13.32 16.53
C ALA A 312 8.59 -12.73 15.28
N GLU A 313 9.60 -13.41 14.77
CA GLU A 313 10.44 -12.90 13.69
C GLU A 313 10.03 -13.46 12.34
N ARG A 314 9.87 -12.56 11.38
CA ARG A 314 9.63 -12.91 9.99
C ARG A 314 10.86 -13.61 9.40
N VAL A 315 10.65 -14.75 8.74
CA VAL A 315 11.73 -15.53 8.12
C VAL A 315 12.07 -15.12 6.70
N ASN A 316 11.13 -14.51 5.97
CA ASN A 316 11.35 -13.97 4.63
C ASN A 316 11.47 -12.44 4.64
N SER A 317 11.96 -11.83 3.55
CA SER A 317 12.12 -10.37 3.43
C SER A 317 11.22 -9.75 2.37
N ASN A 318 11.11 -8.41 2.38
CA ASN A 318 10.41 -7.67 1.32
C ASN A 318 11.03 -7.96 -0.05
N LEU A 319 12.37 -8.03 -0.11
CA LEU A 319 13.10 -8.39 -1.33
C LEU A 319 12.64 -9.74 -1.90
N GLN A 320 12.53 -10.78 -1.06
CA GLN A 320 12.12 -12.11 -1.51
C GLN A 320 10.71 -12.11 -2.08
N VAL A 321 9.78 -11.43 -1.40
CA VAL A 321 8.38 -11.36 -1.86
C VAL A 321 8.29 -10.57 -3.17
N ILE A 322 9.00 -9.45 -3.30
CA ILE A 322 9.05 -8.68 -4.55
C ILE A 322 9.67 -9.52 -5.68
N CYS A 323 10.73 -10.28 -5.38
CA CYS A 323 11.33 -11.18 -6.35
C CYS A 323 10.34 -12.27 -6.81
N ASP A 324 9.59 -12.86 -5.88
CA ASP A 324 8.61 -13.92 -6.14
C ASP A 324 7.39 -13.42 -6.93
N LYS A 325 6.79 -12.31 -6.48
CA LYS A 325 5.50 -11.83 -6.97
C LYS A 325 5.61 -10.89 -8.18
N ILE A 326 6.71 -10.14 -8.29
CA ILE A 326 6.90 -9.12 -9.32
C ILE A 326 8.03 -9.53 -10.28
N PHE A 327 9.27 -9.68 -9.81
CA PHE A 327 10.42 -9.84 -10.72
C PHE A 327 10.38 -11.18 -11.44
N ARG A 328 9.88 -12.25 -10.80
CA ARG A 328 9.74 -13.56 -11.45
C ARG A 328 8.87 -13.44 -12.71
N HIS A 329 7.81 -12.65 -12.70
CA HIS A 329 6.98 -12.42 -13.88
C HIS A 329 7.78 -11.77 -15.02
N TRP A 330 8.59 -10.76 -14.71
CA TRP A 330 9.38 -10.03 -15.72
C TRP A 330 10.55 -10.83 -16.29
N PHE A 331 11.24 -11.63 -15.47
CA PHE A 331 12.55 -12.21 -15.83
C PHE A 331 12.55 -13.74 -16.01
N SER A 332 11.45 -14.45 -15.68
CA SER A 332 11.40 -15.92 -15.85
C SER A 332 11.12 -16.38 -17.27
N SER A 333 10.41 -15.58 -18.06
CA SER A 333 10.09 -15.93 -19.44
C SER A 333 11.10 -15.35 -20.42
N SER A 334 11.54 -16.15 -21.40
CA SER A 334 12.34 -15.70 -22.54
C SER A 334 11.58 -14.80 -23.52
N LEU A 335 10.27 -14.62 -23.32
CA LEU A 335 9.31 -13.98 -24.23
C LEU A 335 9.41 -12.45 -24.35
N GLY A 336 10.41 -11.81 -23.75
CA GLY A 336 10.38 -10.38 -23.48
C GLY A 336 11.30 -9.47 -24.29
N SER A 337 12.56 -9.85 -24.54
CA SER A 337 13.52 -8.87 -25.04
C SER A 337 14.68 -9.50 -25.81
N TRP A 338 14.56 -9.56 -27.14
CA TRP A 338 15.73 -9.65 -28.03
C TRP A 338 16.66 -8.43 -27.91
N ALA A 339 16.27 -7.40 -27.14
CA ALA A 339 17.06 -6.21 -26.94
C ALA A 339 18.07 -6.31 -25.79
N ILE A 340 18.14 -7.44 -25.06
CA ILE A 340 19.13 -7.67 -23.99
C ILE A 340 20.00 -8.88 -24.37
N PRO A 341 21.34 -8.82 -24.18
CA PRO A 341 22.21 -9.96 -24.42
C PRO A 341 21.80 -11.20 -23.62
N PHE A 342 21.79 -12.36 -24.27
CA PHE A 342 21.39 -13.63 -23.66
C PHE A 342 22.17 -13.99 -22.36
N PRO A 343 23.49 -13.76 -22.25
CA PRO A 343 24.20 -14.01 -20.99
C PRO A 343 23.67 -13.18 -19.83
N LEU A 344 23.32 -11.91 -20.08
CA LEU A 344 22.78 -11.00 -19.07
C LEU A 344 21.36 -11.40 -18.67
N GLN A 345 20.53 -11.79 -19.65
CA GLN A 345 19.19 -12.31 -19.38
C GLN A 345 19.22 -13.58 -18.51
N ARG A 346 20.17 -14.48 -18.75
CA ARG A 346 20.36 -15.69 -17.94
C ARG A 346 20.76 -15.32 -16.50
N GLN A 347 21.77 -14.46 -16.35
CA GLN A 347 22.22 -14.03 -15.01
C GLN A 347 21.11 -13.36 -14.20
N LEU A 348 20.28 -12.52 -14.84
CA LEU A 348 19.11 -11.92 -14.19
C LEU A 348 18.10 -12.96 -13.75
N ARG A 349 17.77 -13.92 -14.62
CA ARG A 349 16.84 -15.00 -14.30
C ARG A 349 17.32 -15.81 -13.09
N ASP A 350 18.59 -16.22 -13.11
CA ASP A 350 19.17 -17.02 -12.04
C ASP A 350 19.18 -16.25 -10.72
N ALA A 351 19.53 -14.96 -10.75
CA ALA A 351 19.51 -14.09 -9.58
C ALA A 351 18.08 -13.89 -9.02
N VAL A 352 17.07 -13.76 -9.89
CA VAL A 352 15.66 -13.63 -9.46
C VAL A 352 15.14 -14.94 -8.88
N GLN A 353 15.52 -16.09 -9.44
CA GLN A 353 15.18 -17.41 -8.89
C GLN A 353 15.81 -17.62 -7.51
N GLU A 354 17.09 -17.31 -7.37
CA GLU A 354 17.83 -17.34 -6.09
C GLU A 354 17.18 -16.43 -5.04
N CYS A 355 16.80 -15.21 -5.45
CA CYS A 355 16.13 -14.23 -4.61
C CYS A 355 14.74 -14.68 -4.15
N ALA A 356 13.96 -15.30 -5.05
CA ALA A 356 12.59 -15.70 -4.76
C ALA A 356 12.47 -17.07 -4.08
N ASP A 357 13.58 -17.78 -3.84
CA ASP A 357 13.57 -19.07 -3.18
C ASP A 357 13.42 -18.89 -1.65
N PRO A 358 12.32 -19.40 -1.05
CA PRO A 358 12.13 -19.33 0.41
C PRO A 358 13.18 -20.14 1.19
N TRP A 359 13.81 -21.15 0.59
CA TRP A 359 14.78 -22.02 1.25
C TRP A 359 16.22 -21.51 1.19
N SER A 360 16.54 -20.66 0.19
CA SER A 360 17.88 -20.10 0.05
C SER A 360 18.17 -19.14 1.21
N MET A 361 17.25 -18.24 1.58
CA MET A 361 17.52 -17.26 2.66
C MET A 361 17.15 -17.73 4.07
N ALA A 362 16.24 -18.70 4.24
CA ALA A 362 15.87 -19.20 5.58
C ALA A 362 17.04 -19.89 6.32
N ARG A 363 18.12 -20.24 5.59
CA ARG A 363 19.35 -20.82 6.15
C ARG A 363 20.59 -19.96 5.93
N SER A 364 20.45 -18.82 5.26
CA SER A 364 21.59 -17.98 4.90
C SER A 364 21.72 -16.78 5.83
N PRO A 365 22.96 -16.42 6.24
CA PRO A 365 23.18 -15.26 7.08
C PRO A 365 22.69 -13.97 6.38
N PRO A 366 22.37 -12.90 7.12
CA PRO A 366 21.92 -11.60 6.57
C PRO A 366 22.77 -11.06 5.42
N ARG A 367 24.05 -11.44 5.37
CA ARG A 367 24.98 -11.13 4.27
C ARG A 367 24.52 -11.67 2.91
N ALA A 368 23.95 -12.87 2.85
CA ALA A 368 23.54 -13.47 1.58
C ALA A 368 22.33 -12.75 0.94
N ALA A 369 21.38 -12.27 1.76
CA ALA A 369 20.27 -11.44 1.27
C ALA A 369 20.79 -10.11 0.68
N SER A 370 21.77 -9.49 1.36
CA SER A 370 22.46 -8.30 0.88
C SER A 370 23.23 -8.56 -0.42
N ASP A 371 23.92 -9.70 -0.54
CA ASP A 371 24.65 -10.08 -1.74
C ASP A 371 23.73 -10.22 -2.96
N VAL A 372 22.57 -10.87 -2.79
CA VAL A 372 21.56 -11.03 -3.86
C VAL A 372 20.97 -9.68 -4.26
N PHE A 373 20.69 -8.79 -3.30
CA PHE A 373 20.23 -7.42 -3.58
C PHE A 373 21.21 -6.68 -4.50
N TRP A 374 22.49 -6.64 -4.13
CA TRP A 374 23.51 -5.93 -4.90
C TRP A 374 23.78 -6.59 -6.26
N LYS A 375 23.71 -7.92 -6.34
CA LYS A 375 23.77 -8.68 -7.60
C LYS A 375 22.64 -8.27 -8.54
N LEU A 376 21.39 -8.26 -8.08
CA LEU A 376 20.24 -7.82 -8.86
C LEU A 376 20.40 -6.37 -9.32
N ARG A 377 20.76 -5.45 -8.41
CA ARG A 377 20.98 -4.03 -8.73
C ARG A 377 22.06 -3.83 -9.79
N SER A 378 23.16 -4.57 -9.69
CA SER A 378 24.26 -4.51 -10.67
C SER A 378 23.82 -4.99 -12.05
N LEU A 379 23.13 -6.14 -12.11
CA LEU A 379 22.64 -6.72 -13.37
C LEU A 379 21.58 -5.83 -14.07
N LEU A 380 20.68 -5.22 -13.30
CA LEU A 380 19.70 -4.27 -13.82
C LEU A 380 20.37 -3.00 -14.35
N ARG A 381 21.39 -2.47 -13.66
CA ARG A 381 22.18 -1.33 -14.17
C ARG A 381 22.96 -1.67 -15.43
N ALA A 382 23.53 -2.87 -15.53
CA ALA A 382 24.15 -3.35 -16.76
C ALA A 382 23.12 -3.42 -17.90
N THR A 383 21.91 -3.89 -17.61
CA THR A 383 20.80 -3.96 -18.57
C THR A 383 20.40 -2.57 -19.09
N GLN A 384 20.31 -1.56 -18.21
CA GLN A 384 20.07 -0.18 -18.63
C GLN A 384 21.16 0.34 -19.57
N ARG A 385 22.44 0.05 -19.28
CA ARG A 385 23.56 0.50 -20.13
C ARG A 385 23.50 -0.12 -21.52
N GLU A 386 23.30 -1.43 -21.63
CA GLU A 386 23.12 -2.14 -22.91
C GLU A 386 21.95 -1.55 -23.71
N LEU A 387 20.82 -1.28 -23.03
CA LEU A 387 19.65 -0.69 -23.63
C LEU A 387 19.84 0.78 -24.04
N GLN A 388 20.76 1.53 -23.43
CA GLN A 388 21.12 2.89 -23.84
C GLN A 388 22.14 2.90 -24.98
N GLU A 389 23.11 1.98 -24.97
CA GLU A 389 24.19 1.96 -25.96
C GLU A 389 23.68 1.64 -27.35
N ALA A 390 22.81 0.65 -27.52
CA ALA A 390 22.30 0.36 -28.86
C ALA A 390 21.21 1.36 -29.35
N GLU A 391 20.86 2.41 -28.58
CA GLU A 391 20.02 3.54 -29.06
C GLU A 391 20.89 4.62 -29.75
N LYS A 392 22.20 4.61 -29.49
CA LYS A 392 23.20 5.41 -30.21
C LYS A 392 23.64 4.68 -31.46
#